data_AF-A0AAU6XSG6-F1
#
_entry.id   AF-A0AAU6XSG6-F1
#
_cell.length_a   1.000
_cell.length_b   1.000
_cell.length_c   1.000
_cell.angle_alpha   90.00
_cell.angle_beta   90.00
_cell.angle_gamma   90.00
#
_symmetry.space_group_name_H-M   'P 1'
#
loop_
_entity.id
_entity.type
_entity.pdbx_description
1 polymer ?
#
loop_
_entity_poly.entity_id
_entity_poly.type
_entity_poly.pdbx_seq_one_letter_code
_entity_poly.pdbx_strand_id
1 'polypeptide(L)' 'PIEAMGRAAVDLLCAQIQGTEVPHRELLFEPELVVRGSTAQVSTR' A
#
# COMPACT_ATOMS: atom_id res chain seq x y z
N PRO A 1 2.30 5.66 -3.13
CA PRO A 1 0.98 5.29 -2.55
C PRO A 1 0.89 5.27 -1.00
N ILE A 2 1.78 5.93 -0.24
CA ILE A 2 1.77 5.83 1.24
C ILE A 2 0.54 6.49 1.88
N GLU A 3 0.17 7.69 1.43
CA GLU A 3 -0.98 8.40 2.02
C GLU A 3 -2.30 7.66 1.81
N ALA A 4 -2.51 7.12 0.61
CA ALA A 4 -3.70 6.33 0.28
C ALA A 4 -3.80 5.05 1.13
N MET A 5 -2.68 4.36 1.34
CA MET A 5 -2.62 3.19 2.23
C MET A 5 -3.00 3.56 3.66
N GLY A 6 -2.41 4.64 4.20
CA GLY A 6 -2.69 5.11 5.55
C GLY A 6 -4.16 5.50 5.72
N ARG A 7 -4.73 6.21 4.74
CA ARG A 7 -6.14 6.59 4.76
C ARG A 7 -7.05 5.36 4.76
N ALA A 8 -6.82 4.40 3.86
CA ALA A 8 -7.61 3.18 3.80
C ALA A 8 -7.56 2.39 5.11
N ALA A 9 -6.38 2.28 5.74
CA ALA A 9 -6.23 1.59 7.02
C ALA A 9 -7.03 2.26 8.14
N VAL A 10 -6.95 3.60 8.24
CA VAL A 10 -7.69 4.38 9.25
C VAL A 10 -9.19 4.29 9.02
N ASP A 11 -9.65 4.45 7.78
CA ASP A 11 -11.08 4.45 7.44
C ASP A 11 -11.71 3.08 7.76
N LEU A 12 -11.03 1.98 7.42
CA LEU A 12 -11.50 0.63 7.75
C LEU A 12 -11.55 0.39 9.27
N LEU A 13 -10.52 0.84 10.00
CA LEU A 13 -10.49 0.71 11.46
C LEU A 13 -11.62 1.51 12.11
N CYS A 14 -11.84 2.75 11.69
CA CYS A 14 -12.94 3.58 12.19
C CYS A 14 -14.30 2.94 11.90
N ALA A 15 -14.51 2.38 10.71
CA ALA A 15 -15.74 1.67 10.36
C ALA A 15 -15.98 0.45 11.27
N GLN A 16 -14.95 -0.35 11.55
CA GLN A 16 -15.03 -1.46 12.49
C GLN A 16 -15.38 -1.01 13.91
N ILE A 17 -14.74 0.05 14.41
CA ILE A 17 -15.02 0.63 15.74
C ILE A 17 -16.48 1.10 15.84
N GLN A 18 -17.05 1.62 14.76
CA GLN A 18 -18.44 2.06 14.69
C GLN A 18 -19.44 0.91 14.51
N GLY A 19 -18.97 -0.34 14.44
CA GLY A 19 -19.82 -1.52 14.24
C GLY A 19 -20.28 -1.73 12.80
N THR A 20 -19.66 -1.05 11.82
CA THR A 20 -19.91 -1.33 10.40
C THR A 20 -19.26 -2.66 10.05
N GLU A 21 -19.98 -3.53 9.35
CA GLU A 21 -19.42 -4.77 8.82
C GLU A 21 -18.41 -4.43 7.73
N VAL A 22 -17.13 -4.72 8.01
CA VAL A 22 -16.03 -4.50 7.07
C VAL A 22 -15.54 -5.86 6.58
N PRO A 23 -15.50 -6.10 5.25
CA PRO A 23 -15.01 -7.36 4.72
C PRO A 23 -13.57 -7.62 5.15
N HIS A 24 -13.30 -8.81 5.70
CA HIS A 24 -11.95 -9.28 6.00
C HIS A 24 -11.24 -9.69 4.70
N ARG A 25 -10.75 -8.70 3.96
CA ARG A 25 -10.04 -8.86 2.70
C ARG A 25 -8.74 -8.07 2.68
N GLU A 26 -7.81 -8.51 1.84
CA GLU A 26 -6.58 -7.79 1.60
C GLU A 26 -6.81 -6.62 0.62
N LEU A 27 -6.14 -5.50 0.89
CA LEU A 27 -6.07 -4.35 -0.02
C LEU A 27 -4.66 -4.24 -0.58
N LEU A 28 -4.54 -4.33 -1.90
CA LEU A 28 -3.28 -4.22 -2.63
C LEU A 28 -3.15 -2.83 -3.24
N PHE A 29 -1.95 -2.26 -3.13
CA PHE A 29 -1.59 -0.99 -3.73
C PHE A 29 -0.41 -1.19 -4.65
N GLU A 30 -0.55 -0.72 -5.90
CA GLU A 30 0.53 -0.82 -6.88
C GLU A 30 1.73 0.04 -6.44
N PRO A 31 2.93 -0.56 -6.33
CA PRO A 31 4.14 0.20 -6.09
C PRO A 31 4.66 0.83 -7.38
N GLU A 32 5.56 1.81 -7.22
CA GLU A 32 6.26 2.45 -8.32
C GLU A 32 7.77 2.21 -8.18
N LEU A 33 8.43 1.82 -9.28
CA LEU A 33 9.89 1.71 -9.29
C LEU A 33 10.52 3.10 -9.38
N VAL A 34 11.25 3.48 -8.33
CA VAL A 34 12.02 4.73 -8.30
C VAL A 34 13.51 4.44 -8.49
N VAL A 35 13.98 4.63 -9.73
CA VAL A 35 15.41 4.47 -10.09
C VAL A 35 16.21 5.68 -9.58
N ARG A 36 17.34 5.43 -8.93
CA ARG A 36 18.26 6.46 -8.41
C ARG A 36 19.70 6.17 -8.82
N GLY A 37 20.64 7.04 -8.46
CA GLY A 37 22.07 6.86 -8.77
C GLY A 37 22.71 5.60 -8.17
N SER A 38 22.05 4.96 -7.20
CA SER A 38 22.46 3.66 -6.63
C SER A 38 21.94 2.45 -7.40
N THR A 39 21.14 2.66 -8.46
CA THR A 39 20.61 1.60 -9.32
C THR A 39 21.48 1.48 -10.57
N ALA A 40 21.89 0.26 -10.93
CA ALA A 40 22.68 -0.02 -12.13
C ALA A 40 21.94 -1.01 -13.05
N GLN A 41 22.38 -1.09 -14.31
CA GLN A 41 21.93 -2.11 -15.26
C GLN A 41 22.26 -3.51 -14.73
N VAL A 42 21.40 -4.47 -15.03
CA VAL A 42 21.64 -5.88 -14.68
C VAL A 42 22.90 -6.38 -15.42
N SER A 43 23.82 -7.03 -14.70
CA SER A 43 24.99 -7.66 -15.31
C SER A 43 24.56 -8.98 -15.97
N THR A 44 24.82 -9.13 -17.27
CA THR A 44 24.42 -10.32 -18.05
C THR A 44 25.61 -11.27 -18.30
N ARG A 45 26.45 -11.51 -17.29
CA ARG A 45 27.55 -12.49 -17.41
C ARG A 45 27.06 -13.89 -17.06
#